data_AF-A0AA88RG36-F1
#
_entry.id   AF-A0AA88RG36-F1
#
_cell.length_a   1.000
_cell.length_b   1.000
_cell.length_c   1.000
_cell.angle_alpha   90.00
_cell.angle_beta   90.00
_cell.angle_gamma   90.00
#
_symmetry.space_group_name_H-M   'P 1'
#
loop_
_entity.id
_entity.type
_entity.pdbx_description
1 polymer ?
#
loop_
_entity_poly.entity_id
_entity_poly.type
_entity_poly.pdbx_seq_one_letter_code
_entity_poly.pdbx_strand_id
1 'polypeptide(L)'
;MKIDNKGRVLSFSEKPRGNDLKAMAVDTTILGLSREEAEKKPYIASMGVYVFKKEILLNLLRWRFPTANDFGSEIIPASVKEFFVKAYLFNDYWEDIGTIRSFFEANLALTAHLPTEERFHDALLISFSESKYNKVSPSSNLAQIVDSIISHGSFLTDCFTEHSVVGIRSRINSNVHLKDTVMLGADYYETDAEISSLLAEGRVPIGIGENTKIRECIIDKNARIGKNVTIANSEGIQEADRSSEGFYIRSGITVILKNSTIQDGLVI
;
A
#
# COMPACT_ATOMS: atom_id res chain seq x y z
N MET A 1 12.38 -22.01 -3.18
CA MET A 1 11.95 -23.43 -3.02
C MET A 1 12.61 -24.27 -4.09
N LYS A 2 12.93 -25.53 -3.81
CA LYS A 2 13.34 -26.50 -4.85
C LYS A 2 12.20 -27.46 -5.14
N ILE A 3 12.06 -27.81 -6.40
CA ILE A 3 11.01 -28.70 -6.89
C ILE A 3 11.60 -29.86 -7.71
N ASP A 4 10.85 -30.96 -7.81
CA ASP A 4 11.11 -32.01 -8.80
C ASP A 4 10.50 -31.68 -10.17
N ASN A 5 10.66 -32.59 -11.13
CA ASN A 5 10.13 -32.48 -12.50
C ASN A 5 8.60 -32.54 -12.62
N LYS A 6 7.87 -32.73 -11.50
CA LYS A 6 6.40 -32.73 -11.44
C LYS A 6 5.88 -31.56 -10.60
N GLY A 7 6.75 -30.65 -10.18
CA GLY A 7 6.43 -29.50 -9.33
C GLY A 7 6.21 -29.85 -7.86
N ARG A 8 6.58 -31.06 -7.40
CA ARG A 8 6.59 -31.38 -5.98
C ARG A 8 7.72 -30.62 -5.30
N VAL A 9 7.42 -29.96 -4.18
CA VAL A 9 8.44 -29.27 -3.38
C VAL A 9 9.31 -30.30 -2.69
N LEU A 10 10.62 -30.18 -2.87
CA LEU A 10 11.65 -31.04 -2.26
C LEU A 10 12.35 -30.35 -1.10
N SER A 11 12.55 -29.03 -1.20
CA SER A 11 13.13 -28.24 -0.12
C SER A 11 12.57 -26.82 -0.09
N PHE A 12 12.49 -26.30 1.13
CA PHE A 12 12.12 -24.94 1.41
C PHE A 12 13.25 -24.30 2.23
N SER A 13 13.61 -23.07 1.89
CA SER A 13 14.61 -22.30 2.61
C SER A 13 14.08 -20.89 2.76
N GLU A 14 14.08 -20.38 3.98
CA GLU A 14 13.60 -19.05 4.28
C GLU A 14 14.72 -18.02 4.10
N LYS A 15 14.45 -17.02 3.26
CA LYS A 15 15.34 -15.87 2.99
C LYS A 15 16.83 -16.26 2.81
N PRO A 16 17.16 -17.27 1.97
CA PRO A 16 18.54 -17.69 1.76
C PRO A 16 19.36 -16.56 1.16
N ARG A 17 20.65 -16.50 1.51
CA ARG A 17 21.59 -15.47 1.03
C ARG A 17 22.86 -16.11 0.48
N GLY A 18 23.59 -15.37 -0.35
CA GLY A 18 24.91 -15.80 -0.84
C GLY A 18 24.86 -17.14 -1.58
N ASN A 19 25.69 -18.09 -1.15
CA ASN A 19 25.78 -19.41 -1.77
C ASN A 19 24.51 -20.25 -1.59
N ASP A 20 23.81 -20.10 -0.46
CA ASP A 20 22.56 -20.82 -0.20
C ASP A 20 21.46 -20.37 -1.17
N LEU A 21 21.41 -19.08 -1.50
CA LEU A 21 20.49 -18.57 -2.52
C LEU A 21 20.78 -19.21 -3.87
N LYS A 22 22.05 -19.22 -4.30
CA LYS A 22 22.47 -19.84 -5.57
C LYS A 22 22.10 -21.32 -5.63
N ALA A 23 22.22 -22.05 -4.52
CA ALA A 23 21.86 -23.47 -4.44
C ALA A 23 20.35 -23.74 -4.56
N MET A 24 19.52 -22.71 -4.36
CA MET A 24 18.05 -22.77 -4.48
C MET A 24 17.54 -22.48 -5.90
N ALA A 25 18.44 -22.20 -6.87
CA ALA A 25 18.05 -22.05 -8.26
C ALA A 25 17.44 -23.35 -8.81
N VAL A 26 16.42 -23.20 -9.66
CA VAL A 26 15.68 -24.30 -10.29
C VAL A 26 15.30 -23.93 -11.73
N ASP A 27 15.02 -24.95 -12.53
CA ASP A 27 14.39 -24.77 -13.83
C ASP A 27 12.89 -24.49 -13.63
N THR A 28 12.50 -23.24 -13.83
CA THR A 28 11.10 -22.79 -13.66
C THR A 28 10.22 -23.09 -14.88
N THR A 29 10.79 -23.61 -15.99
CA THR A 29 9.98 -24.11 -17.13
C THR A 29 9.14 -25.33 -16.74
N ILE A 30 9.57 -26.08 -15.72
CA ILE A 30 8.82 -27.20 -15.13
C ILE A 30 7.44 -26.77 -14.65
N LEU A 31 7.30 -25.50 -14.23
CA LEU A 31 6.02 -24.95 -13.77
C LEU A 31 5.26 -24.17 -14.84
N GLY A 32 5.78 -24.11 -16.08
CA GLY A 32 5.09 -23.50 -17.22
C GLY A 32 5.62 -22.14 -17.67
N LEU A 33 6.75 -21.64 -17.13
CA LEU A 33 7.40 -20.45 -17.70
C LEU A 33 8.03 -20.75 -19.06
N SER A 34 8.09 -19.73 -19.92
CA SER A 34 8.92 -19.81 -21.13
C SER A 34 10.41 -19.90 -20.77
N ARG A 35 11.23 -20.39 -21.70
CA ARG A 35 12.67 -20.52 -21.46
C ARG A 35 13.34 -19.18 -21.16
N GLU A 36 12.95 -18.13 -21.88
CA GLU A 36 13.49 -16.78 -21.68
C GLU A 36 13.13 -16.22 -20.29
N GLU A 37 11.89 -16.41 -19.85
CA GLU A 37 11.47 -16.00 -18.50
C GLU A 37 12.17 -16.82 -17.42
N ALA A 38 12.35 -18.13 -17.64
CA ALA A 38 13.00 -19.00 -16.67
C ALA A 38 14.47 -18.63 -16.44
N GLU A 39 15.18 -18.19 -17.49
CA GLU A 39 16.54 -17.67 -17.39
C GLU A 39 16.60 -16.38 -16.55
N LYS A 40 15.59 -15.50 -16.66
CA LYS A 40 15.48 -14.26 -15.87
C LYS A 40 14.96 -14.51 -14.44
N LYS A 41 14.13 -15.54 -14.25
CA LYS A 41 13.46 -15.90 -12.98
C LYS A 41 13.83 -17.34 -12.56
N PRO A 42 15.09 -17.61 -12.17
CA PRO A 42 15.56 -18.96 -11.85
C PRO A 42 15.21 -19.41 -10.41
N TYR A 43 14.36 -18.67 -9.70
CA TYR A 43 13.98 -18.93 -8.31
C TYR A 43 12.47 -18.96 -8.14
N ILE A 44 11.99 -19.80 -7.22
CA ILE A 44 10.59 -19.84 -6.81
C ILE A 44 10.48 -19.38 -5.35
N ALA A 45 9.75 -18.30 -5.11
CA ALA A 45 9.43 -17.81 -3.78
C ALA A 45 8.02 -18.23 -3.35
N SER A 46 7.80 -18.42 -2.04
CA SER A 46 6.46 -18.59 -1.50
C SER A 46 5.81 -17.22 -1.34
N MET A 47 4.59 -17.06 -1.84
CA MET A 47 3.79 -15.84 -1.67
C MET A 47 2.98 -15.84 -0.37
N GLY A 48 3.08 -16.88 0.46
CA GLY A 48 2.28 -16.99 1.69
C GLY A 48 0.84 -17.47 1.48
N VAL A 49 0.50 -17.95 0.28
CA VAL A 49 -0.83 -18.48 -0.06
C VAL A 49 -0.76 -19.99 -0.17
N TYR A 50 -1.58 -20.69 0.61
CA TYR A 50 -1.54 -22.15 0.73
C TYR A 50 -2.93 -22.76 0.64
N VAL A 51 -3.02 -23.92 -0.01
CA VAL A 51 -4.24 -24.74 -0.07
C VAL A 51 -3.97 -26.08 0.61
N PHE A 52 -4.77 -26.41 1.62
CA PHE A 52 -4.64 -27.64 2.37
C PHE A 52 -5.87 -28.52 2.25
N LYS A 53 -5.67 -29.85 2.25
CA LYS A 53 -6.74 -30.75 2.68
C LYS A 53 -7.03 -30.50 4.15
N LYS A 54 -8.33 -30.41 4.51
CA LYS A 54 -8.78 -30.12 5.87
C LYS A 54 -8.14 -31.02 6.92
N GLU A 55 -8.09 -32.33 6.66
CA GLU A 55 -7.51 -33.33 7.58
C GLU A 55 -6.01 -33.11 7.83
N ILE A 56 -5.26 -32.72 6.78
CA ILE A 56 -3.83 -32.45 6.87
C ILE A 56 -3.60 -31.20 7.71
N LEU A 57 -4.35 -30.12 7.45
CA LEU A 57 -4.21 -28.88 8.22
C LEU A 57 -4.48 -29.11 9.72
N LEU A 58 -5.54 -29.85 10.05
CA LEU A 58 -5.85 -30.19 11.44
C LEU A 58 -4.74 -31.03 12.09
N ASN A 59 -4.19 -32.00 11.37
CA ASN A 59 -3.09 -32.82 11.87
C ASN A 59 -1.83 -31.98 12.13
N LEU A 60 -1.46 -31.13 11.16
CA LEU A 60 -0.30 -30.25 11.24
C LEU A 60 -0.38 -29.35 12.47
N LEU A 61 -1.52 -28.69 12.70
CA LEU A 61 -1.67 -27.70 13.76
C LEU A 61 -1.92 -28.30 15.15
N ARG A 62 -2.65 -29.42 15.27
CA ARG A 62 -3.01 -29.96 16.58
C ARG A 62 -2.01 -30.98 17.12
N TRP A 63 -1.41 -31.77 16.24
CA TRP A 63 -0.67 -32.95 16.65
C TRP A 63 0.79 -32.90 16.23
N ARG A 64 1.06 -32.53 14.97
CA ARG A 64 2.42 -32.62 14.44
C ARG A 64 3.30 -31.44 14.85
N PHE A 65 2.76 -30.23 14.82
CA PHE A 65 3.48 -28.98 15.13
C PHE A 65 2.65 -28.07 16.07
N PRO A 66 2.22 -28.55 17.25
CA PRO A 66 1.31 -27.82 18.13
C PRO A 66 1.90 -26.53 18.73
N THR A 67 3.22 -26.36 18.66
CA THR A 67 3.94 -25.20 19.20
C THR A 67 4.52 -24.29 18.11
N ALA A 68 4.25 -24.58 16.83
CA ALA A 68 4.69 -23.71 15.74
C ALA A 68 3.85 -22.43 15.71
N ASN A 69 4.50 -21.32 15.39
CA ASN A 69 3.92 -19.99 15.36
C ASN A 69 3.76 -19.46 13.93
N ASP A 70 4.52 -19.99 12.96
CA ASP A 70 4.51 -19.49 11.59
C ASP A 70 4.45 -20.60 10.52
N PHE A 71 3.65 -20.36 9.48
CA PHE A 71 3.50 -21.32 8.40
C PHE A 71 4.70 -21.37 7.48
N GLY A 72 5.23 -20.21 7.06
CA GLY A 72 6.24 -20.14 6.00
C GLY A 72 7.62 -20.61 6.44
N SER A 73 7.96 -20.35 7.70
CA SER A 73 9.28 -20.60 8.31
C SER A 73 9.36 -21.93 9.05
N GLU A 74 8.26 -22.40 9.64
CA GLU A 74 8.26 -23.59 10.50
C GLU A 74 7.44 -24.74 9.91
N ILE A 75 6.12 -24.54 9.74
CA ILE A 75 5.21 -25.64 9.37
C ILE A 75 5.48 -26.15 7.95
N ILE A 76 5.53 -25.28 6.95
CA ILE A 76 5.72 -25.68 5.55
C ILE A 76 7.09 -26.35 5.35
N PRO A 77 8.22 -25.77 5.80
CA PRO A 77 9.53 -26.39 5.61
C PRO A 77 9.64 -27.76 6.26
N ALA A 78 9.06 -27.94 7.46
CA ALA A 78 9.02 -29.23 8.13
C ALA A 78 8.10 -30.24 7.42
N SER A 79 6.96 -29.77 6.91
CA SER A 79 5.95 -30.61 6.24
C SER A 79 6.42 -31.16 4.89
N VAL A 80 7.32 -30.46 4.19
CA VAL A 80 7.84 -30.90 2.86
C VAL A 80 8.47 -32.30 2.90
N LYS A 81 9.06 -32.70 4.04
CA LYS A 81 9.70 -34.01 4.21
C LYS A 81 8.70 -35.14 4.43
N GLU A 82 7.55 -34.84 5.02
CA GLU A 82 6.60 -35.84 5.52
C GLU A 82 5.33 -35.93 4.67
N PHE A 83 4.94 -34.81 4.07
CA PHE A 83 3.70 -34.67 3.31
C PHE A 83 3.99 -34.38 1.84
N PHE A 84 2.99 -34.65 1.01
CA PHE A 84 3.04 -34.27 -0.39
C PHE A 84 2.72 -32.78 -0.54
N VAL A 85 3.76 -31.98 -0.74
CA VAL A 85 3.65 -30.53 -0.98
C VAL A 85 3.92 -30.26 -2.46
N LYS A 86 3.03 -29.54 -3.13
CA LYS A 86 3.14 -29.20 -4.55
C LYS A 86 3.17 -27.69 -4.73
N ALA A 87 4.08 -27.19 -5.56
CA ALA A 87 4.13 -25.80 -5.95
C ALA A 87 3.10 -25.53 -7.05
N TYR A 88 2.47 -24.36 -6.98
CA TYR A 88 1.63 -23.81 -8.04
C TYR A 88 2.26 -22.49 -8.48
N LEU A 89 2.43 -22.30 -9.79
CA LEU A 89 3.04 -21.09 -10.32
C LEU A 89 1.99 -19.99 -10.45
N PHE A 90 2.33 -18.84 -9.91
CA PHE A 90 1.68 -17.58 -10.18
C PHE A 90 2.68 -16.70 -10.95
N ASN A 91 2.28 -16.18 -12.11
CA ASN A 91 3.12 -15.33 -12.97
C ASN A 91 2.32 -14.11 -13.43
N ASP A 92 1.88 -13.32 -12.46
CA ASP A 92 1.16 -12.06 -12.67
C ASP A 92 1.58 -11.06 -11.59
N TYR A 93 0.95 -9.88 -11.55
CA TYR A 93 1.26 -8.83 -10.58
C TYR A 93 1.09 -9.32 -9.13
N TRP A 94 2.17 -9.20 -8.36
CA TRP A 94 2.19 -9.41 -6.93
C TRP A 94 3.27 -8.52 -6.34
N GLU A 95 2.90 -7.76 -5.31
CA GLU A 95 3.79 -6.83 -4.63
C GLU A 95 3.59 -6.96 -3.11
N ASP A 96 4.69 -7.02 -2.35
CA ASP A 96 4.65 -7.02 -0.89
C ASP A 96 4.57 -5.58 -0.38
N ILE A 97 3.36 -5.13 -0.06
CA ILE A 97 3.07 -3.80 0.49
C ILE A 97 3.27 -3.71 2.03
N GLY A 98 4.05 -4.62 2.62
CA GLY A 98 4.31 -4.66 4.06
C GLY A 98 5.22 -3.55 4.60
N THR A 99 5.85 -2.75 3.75
CA THR A 99 6.70 -1.60 4.15
C THR A 99 6.09 -0.27 3.75
N ILE A 100 6.45 0.82 4.42
CA ILE A 100 5.96 2.17 4.07
C ILE A 100 6.30 2.54 2.63
N ARG A 101 7.53 2.25 2.18
CA ARG A 101 7.96 2.57 0.82
C ARG A 101 7.18 1.77 -0.22
N SER A 102 7.06 0.45 -0.05
CA SER A 102 6.34 -0.40 -1.01
C SER A 102 4.84 -0.11 -1.02
N PHE A 103 4.23 0.16 0.13
CA PHE A 103 2.86 0.65 0.20
C PHE A 103 2.67 1.95 -0.59
N PHE A 104 3.56 2.93 -0.39
CA PHE A 104 3.49 4.22 -1.06
C PHE A 104 3.66 4.09 -2.58
N GLU A 105 4.67 3.35 -3.03
CA GLU A 105 4.93 3.10 -4.46
C GLU A 105 3.79 2.37 -5.14
N ALA A 106 3.29 1.29 -4.52
CA ALA A 106 2.20 0.50 -5.09
C ALA A 106 0.91 1.32 -5.24
N ASN A 107 0.62 2.24 -4.31
CA ASN A 107 -0.53 3.13 -4.41
C ASN A 107 -0.35 4.16 -5.54
N LEU A 108 0.82 4.79 -5.65
CA LEU A 108 1.08 5.76 -6.73
C LEU A 108 1.14 5.09 -8.11
N ALA A 109 1.60 3.84 -8.21
CA ALA A 109 1.62 3.08 -9.45
C ALA A 109 0.22 2.93 -10.10
N LEU A 110 -0.86 3.02 -9.32
CA LEU A 110 -2.24 3.02 -9.83
C LEU A 110 -2.55 4.22 -10.74
N THR A 111 -1.84 5.33 -10.56
CA THR A 111 -2.06 6.54 -11.35
C THR A 111 -1.32 6.52 -12.69
N ALA A 112 -0.37 5.59 -12.87
CA ALA A 112 0.36 5.42 -14.11
C ALA A 112 -0.58 5.14 -15.30
N HIS A 113 -0.15 5.59 -16.48
CA HIS A 113 -0.81 5.26 -17.74
C HIS A 113 -0.47 3.81 -18.13
N LEU A 114 -1.18 2.85 -17.55
CA LEU A 114 -1.15 1.47 -18.06
C LEU A 114 -2.01 1.37 -19.34
N PRO A 115 -1.63 0.51 -20.30
CA PRO A 115 -2.50 0.15 -21.41
C PRO A 115 -3.86 -0.33 -20.91
N THR A 116 -4.94 0.06 -21.58
CA THR A 116 -6.34 -0.14 -21.15
C THR A 116 -6.69 -1.61 -20.85
N GLU A 117 -5.99 -2.57 -21.46
CA GLU A 117 -6.17 -4.02 -21.28
C GLU A 117 -5.81 -4.49 -19.86
N GLU A 118 -4.84 -3.87 -19.20
CA GLU A 118 -4.34 -4.30 -17.87
C GLU A 118 -5.13 -3.69 -16.70
N ARG A 119 -5.95 -2.67 -16.97
CA ARG A 119 -6.46 -1.78 -15.92
C ARG A 119 -7.66 -2.37 -15.15
N PHE A 120 -8.43 -3.25 -15.79
CA PHE A 120 -9.61 -3.90 -15.21
C PHE A 120 -9.92 -5.23 -15.92
N HIS A 121 -9.15 -6.28 -15.62
CA HIS A 121 -9.58 -7.64 -15.96
C HIS A 121 -10.73 -8.06 -15.03
N ASP A 122 -11.87 -8.36 -15.65
CA ASP A 122 -13.11 -8.92 -15.09
C ASP A 122 -13.77 -8.22 -13.89
N ALA A 123 -15.07 -7.92 -14.03
CA ALA A 123 -15.95 -7.47 -12.95
C ALA A 123 -16.01 -8.44 -11.73
N LEU A 124 -15.40 -9.62 -11.84
CA LEU A 124 -15.25 -10.62 -10.78
C LEU A 124 -14.02 -10.41 -9.88
N LEU A 125 -13.02 -9.62 -10.30
CA LEU A 125 -11.78 -9.31 -9.56
C LEU A 125 -11.82 -7.96 -8.84
N ILE A 126 -12.95 -7.24 -8.92
CA ILE A 126 -13.14 -5.98 -8.20
C ILE A 126 -13.11 -6.28 -6.69
N SER A 127 -12.14 -5.69 -6.00
CA SER A 127 -12.18 -5.61 -4.54
C SER A 127 -13.42 -4.81 -4.15
N PHE A 128 -14.46 -5.51 -3.71
CA PHE A 128 -15.70 -4.88 -3.26
C PHE A 128 -15.41 -4.06 -1.99
N SER A 129 -15.29 -2.74 -2.13
CA SER A 129 -15.39 -1.82 -1.00
C SER A 129 -16.84 -1.42 -0.79
N GLU A 130 -17.25 -1.25 0.47
CA GLU A 130 -18.60 -0.79 0.83
C GLU A 130 -18.98 0.47 0.03
N SER A 131 -19.96 0.35 -0.87
CA SER A 131 -20.48 1.46 -1.68
C SER A 131 -21.22 2.43 -0.76
N LYS A 132 -20.49 3.39 -0.20
CA LYS A 132 -21.10 4.54 0.47
C LYS A 132 -21.50 5.51 -0.64
N TYR A 133 -22.81 5.69 -0.82
CA TYR A 133 -23.42 6.69 -1.71
C TYR A 133 -22.91 8.09 -1.37
N ASN A 134 -21.71 8.43 -1.84
CA ASN A 134 -21.10 9.74 -1.69
C ASN A 134 -21.24 10.42 -3.04
N LYS A 135 -22.10 11.45 -3.10
CA LYS A 135 -22.22 12.32 -4.27
C LYS A 135 -20.81 12.81 -4.65
N VAL A 136 -20.42 12.62 -5.91
CA VAL A 136 -19.27 13.32 -6.48
C VAL A 136 -19.66 14.78 -6.52
N SER A 137 -19.05 15.60 -5.67
CA SER A 137 -19.27 17.05 -5.72
C SER A 137 -18.76 17.55 -7.07
N PRO A 138 -19.48 18.46 -7.76
CA PRO A 138 -18.95 19.07 -8.97
C PRO A 138 -17.62 19.73 -8.59
N SER A 139 -16.53 19.33 -9.23
CA SER A 139 -15.24 19.99 -9.10
C SER A 139 -15.45 21.49 -9.31
N SER A 140 -15.25 22.29 -8.28
CA SER A 140 -15.39 23.74 -8.37
C SER A 140 -14.29 24.29 -9.29
N ASN A 141 -14.65 24.61 -10.53
CA ASN A 141 -14.09 25.50 -11.56
C ASN A 141 -12.58 25.75 -11.75
N LEU A 142 -11.63 25.31 -10.90
CA LEU A 142 -10.20 25.66 -11.04
C LEU A 142 -9.20 24.55 -10.60
N ALA A 143 -9.65 23.41 -10.08
CA ALA A 143 -8.71 22.35 -9.67
C ALA A 143 -8.03 21.68 -10.88
N GLN A 144 -6.70 21.63 -10.87
CA GLN A 144 -5.87 20.97 -11.88
C GLN A 144 -5.42 19.61 -11.35
N ILE A 145 -5.78 18.54 -12.07
CA ILE A 145 -5.51 17.15 -11.68
C ILE A 145 -4.71 16.49 -12.81
N VAL A 146 -3.50 16.02 -12.49
CA VAL A 146 -2.57 15.39 -13.43
C VAL A 146 -2.13 14.05 -12.85
N ASP A 147 -2.21 12.98 -13.63
CA ASP A 147 -1.74 11.63 -13.25
C ASP A 147 -2.19 11.20 -11.84
N SER A 148 -3.45 11.45 -11.50
CA SER A 148 -3.96 11.30 -10.14
C SER A 148 -5.33 10.64 -10.10
N ILE A 149 -5.62 9.96 -9.00
CA ILE A 149 -6.92 9.32 -8.73
C ILE A 149 -7.63 10.09 -7.64
N ILE A 150 -8.87 10.55 -7.91
CA ILE A 150 -9.71 11.23 -6.92
C ILE A 150 -10.91 10.34 -6.57
N SER A 151 -11.01 9.97 -5.30
CA SER A 151 -12.10 9.12 -4.80
C SER A 151 -13.37 9.90 -4.50
N HIS A 152 -14.49 9.19 -4.43
CA HIS A 152 -15.82 9.76 -4.18
C HIS A 152 -15.92 10.60 -2.91
N GLY A 153 -16.76 11.62 -2.96
CA GLY A 153 -17.04 12.50 -1.83
C GLY A 153 -15.95 13.51 -1.50
N SER A 154 -14.92 13.63 -2.33
CA SER A 154 -13.85 14.60 -2.12
C SER A 154 -14.27 16.02 -2.51
N PHE A 155 -13.80 17.01 -1.76
CA PHE A 155 -13.97 18.43 -2.01
C PHE A 155 -12.61 19.04 -2.36
N LEU A 156 -12.46 19.50 -3.60
CA LEU A 156 -11.25 20.12 -4.11
C LEU A 156 -11.58 21.55 -4.55
N THR A 157 -10.91 22.53 -3.97
CA THR A 157 -11.08 23.95 -4.28
C THR A 157 -9.76 24.53 -4.76
N ASP A 158 -9.71 25.03 -6.00
CA ASP A 158 -8.56 25.75 -6.58
C ASP A 158 -7.18 25.20 -6.19
N CYS A 159 -6.96 23.90 -6.43
CA CYS A 159 -5.75 23.19 -6.04
C CYS A 159 -5.07 22.52 -7.24
N PHE A 160 -3.78 22.22 -7.10
CA PHE A 160 -3.01 21.46 -8.07
C PHE A 160 -2.63 20.11 -7.46
N THR A 161 -3.10 19.02 -8.07
CA THR A 161 -2.82 17.65 -7.62
C THR A 161 -2.15 16.89 -8.76
N GLU A 162 -0.90 16.50 -8.56
CA GLU A 162 -0.09 15.75 -9.53
C GLU A 162 0.42 14.43 -8.93
N HIS A 163 0.42 13.35 -9.73
CA HIS A 163 0.95 12.04 -9.35
C HIS A 163 0.53 11.59 -7.93
N SER A 164 -0.78 11.63 -7.63
CA SER A 164 -1.30 11.45 -6.28
C SER A 164 -2.59 10.62 -6.23
N VAL A 165 -2.81 9.96 -5.10
CA VAL A 165 -4.07 9.25 -4.79
C VAL A 165 -4.79 9.98 -3.67
N VAL A 166 -5.99 10.48 -3.97
CA VAL A 166 -6.86 11.19 -3.03
C VAL A 166 -8.02 10.29 -2.64
N GLY A 167 -7.98 9.83 -1.40
CA GLY A 167 -8.94 8.92 -0.79
C GLY A 167 -10.30 9.55 -0.52
N ILE A 168 -11.24 8.73 -0.07
CA ILE A 168 -12.65 9.12 0.10
C ILE A 168 -12.81 10.30 1.06
N ARG A 169 -13.79 11.18 0.79
CA ARG A 169 -14.15 12.32 1.67
C ARG A 169 -13.01 13.31 1.93
N SER A 170 -11.97 13.30 1.10
CA SER A 170 -10.85 14.23 1.27
C SER A 170 -11.29 15.67 1.06
N ARG A 171 -10.75 16.60 1.84
CA ARG A 171 -10.95 18.04 1.64
C ARG A 171 -9.60 18.70 1.37
N ILE A 172 -9.51 19.37 0.24
CA ILE A 172 -8.31 20.08 -0.23
C ILE A 172 -8.73 21.52 -0.55
N ASN A 173 -8.25 22.47 0.24
CA ASN A 173 -8.60 23.89 0.10
C ASN A 173 -7.74 24.59 -0.96
N SER A 174 -8.03 25.87 -1.17
CA SER A 174 -7.41 26.72 -2.20
C SER A 174 -5.89 26.82 -2.09
N ASN A 175 -5.24 26.95 -3.25
CA ASN A 175 -3.80 27.12 -3.41
C ASN A 175 -2.97 25.96 -2.81
N VAL A 176 -3.57 24.78 -2.66
CA VAL A 176 -2.84 23.58 -2.24
C VAL A 176 -2.15 22.95 -3.44
N HIS A 177 -0.89 22.55 -3.26
CA HIS A 177 -0.16 21.71 -4.21
C HIS A 177 0.13 20.35 -3.57
N LEU A 178 -0.52 19.31 -4.10
CA LEU A 178 -0.23 17.92 -3.79
C LEU A 178 0.61 17.31 -4.91
N LYS A 179 1.76 16.76 -4.55
CA LYS A 179 2.65 16.02 -5.46
C LYS A 179 3.05 14.71 -4.80
N ASP A 180 3.09 13.60 -5.54
CA ASP A 180 3.61 12.32 -5.03
C ASP A 180 2.99 11.97 -3.66
N THR A 181 1.67 12.05 -3.53
CA THR A 181 0.98 11.96 -2.23
C THR A 181 -0.11 10.90 -2.22
N VAL A 182 -0.15 10.10 -1.15
CA VAL A 182 -1.23 9.13 -0.87
C VAL A 182 -2.03 9.63 0.32
N MET A 183 -3.19 10.24 0.05
CA MET A 183 -4.12 10.71 1.08
C MET A 183 -5.21 9.67 1.29
N LEU A 184 -5.32 9.10 2.49
CA LEU A 184 -6.33 8.07 2.80
C LEU A 184 -7.75 8.64 2.98
N GLY A 185 -7.85 9.95 3.21
CA GLY A 185 -9.11 10.70 3.24
C GLY A 185 -9.72 10.79 4.64
N ALA A 186 -11.05 10.71 4.73
CA ALA A 186 -11.77 10.88 6.00
C ALA A 186 -12.89 9.85 6.20
N ASP A 187 -13.12 9.51 7.48
CA ASP A 187 -14.18 8.59 7.89
C ASP A 187 -15.56 9.26 7.88
N TYR A 188 -15.61 10.59 8.09
CA TYR A 188 -16.82 11.41 8.15
C TYR A 188 -16.56 12.81 7.58
N TYR A 189 -17.64 13.58 7.37
CA TYR A 189 -17.56 14.99 6.97
C TYR A 189 -17.73 15.89 8.20
N GLU A 190 -17.03 17.01 8.22
CA GLU A 190 -17.36 18.15 9.09
C GLU A 190 -18.29 19.09 8.31
N THR A 191 -19.37 19.52 8.96
CA THR A 191 -20.31 20.52 8.43
C THR A 191 -19.66 21.89 8.38
N ASP A 192 -20.15 22.79 7.52
CA ASP A 192 -19.59 24.14 7.40
C ASP A 192 -19.68 24.93 8.73
N ALA A 193 -20.69 24.65 9.56
CA ALA A 193 -20.82 25.23 10.90
C ALA A 193 -19.74 24.73 11.86
N GLU A 194 -19.46 23.42 11.88
CA GLU A 194 -18.39 22.83 12.68
C GLU A 194 -17.01 23.35 12.25
N ILE A 195 -16.76 23.41 10.93
CA ILE A 195 -15.54 23.97 10.35
C ILE A 195 -15.36 25.43 10.80
N SER A 196 -16.41 26.24 10.68
CA SER A 196 -16.38 27.65 11.08
C SER A 196 -16.12 27.81 12.58
N SER A 197 -16.72 26.98 13.43
CA SER A 197 -16.48 26.98 14.88
C SER A 197 -15.03 26.62 15.22
N LEU A 198 -14.48 25.57 14.58
CA LEU A 198 -13.10 25.16 14.79
C LEU A 198 -12.12 26.28 14.41
N LEU A 199 -12.33 26.91 13.26
CA LEU A 199 -11.50 28.02 12.81
C LEU A 199 -11.60 29.24 13.75
N ALA A 200 -12.80 29.54 14.27
CA ALA A 200 -12.99 30.61 15.25
C ALA A 200 -12.29 30.32 16.59
N GLU A 201 -12.16 29.05 16.97
CA GLU A 201 -11.38 28.59 18.13
C GLU A 201 -9.86 28.52 17.87
N GLY A 202 -9.41 28.84 16.65
CA GLY A 202 -8.00 28.70 16.26
C GLY A 202 -7.55 27.24 16.05
N ARG A 203 -8.49 26.34 15.79
CA ARG A 203 -8.25 24.91 15.54
C ARG A 203 -8.31 24.60 14.04
N VAL A 204 -7.69 23.48 13.66
CA VAL A 204 -7.58 23.06 12.26
C VAL A 204 -8.70 22.04 11.92
N PRO A 205 -9.52 22.29 10.88
CA PRO A 205 -10.49 21.32 10.35
C PRO A 205 -9.83 20.08 9.71
N ILE A 206 -10.60 19.03 9.45
CA ILE A 206 -10.13 17.84 8.72
C ILE A 206 -9.83 18.22 7.26
N GLY A 207 -8.72 17.71 6.75
CA GLY A 207 -8.26 17.95 5.38
C GLY A 207 -7.01 18.82 5.35
N ILE A 208 -6.79 19.47 4.21
CA ILE A 208 -5.60 20.28 3.95
C ILE A 208 -6.00 21.76 3.86
N GLY A 209 -5.43 22.57 4.75
CA GLY A 209 -5.60 24.02 4.80
C GLY A 209 -4.98 24.74 3.61
N GLU A 210 -5.35 26.01 3.44
CA GLU A 210 -4.98 26.83 2.29
C GLU A 210 -3.47 27.06 2.16
N ASN A 211 -3.00 27.27 0.93
CA ASN A 211 -1.61 27.63 0.61
C ASN A 211 -0.57 26.59 1.08
N THR A 212 -0.98 25.33 1.24
CA THR A 212 -0.14 24.24 1.72
C THR A 212 0.49 23.47 0.57
N LYS A 213 1.76 23.07 0.72
CA LYS A 213 2.52 22.31 -0.28
C LYS A 213 2.96 20.98 0.30
N ILE A 214 2.62 19.88 -0.35
CA ILE A 214 2.92 18.53 0.14
C ILE A 214 3.54 17.72 -0.99
N ARG A 215 4.67 17.08 -0.69
CA ARG A 215 5.41 16.21 -1.59
C ARG A 215 5.86 14.95 -0.85
N GLU A 216 5.81 13.81 -1.53
CA GLU A 216 6.33 12.51 -1.04
C GLU A 216 5.79 12.14 0.34
N CYS A 217 4.46 12.11 0.46
CA CYS A 217 3.78 12.01 1.74
C CYS A 217 2.63 10.99 1.74
N ILE A 218 2.44 10.30 2.85
CA ILE A 218 1.22 9.57 3.19
C ILE A 218 0.45 10.39 4.21
N ILE A 219 -0.82 10.67 3.93
CA ILE A 219 -1.72 11.37 4.85
C ILE A 219 -2.78 10.39 5.32
N ASP A 220 -2.72 9.97 6.58
CA ASP A 220 -3.68 9.04 7.15
C ASP A 220 -5.02 9.73 7.46
N LYS A 221 -6.02 8.93 7.85
CA LYS A 221 -7.40 9.35 7.96
C LYS A 221 -7.62 10.47 8.97
N ASN A 222 -8.52 11.37 8.62
CA ASN A 222 -8.98 12.47 9.49
C ASN A 222 -7.82 13.39 9.96
N ALA A 223 -6.68 13.37 9.26
CA ALA A 223 -5.61 14.31 9.52
C ALA A 223 -6.09 15.75 9.30
N ARG A 224 -5.60 16.65 10.14
CA ARG A 224 -5.92 18.08 10.15
C ARG A 224 -4.65 18.85 9.83
N ILE A 225 -4.46 19.20 8.56
CA ILE A 225 -3.26 19.92 8.12
C ILE A 225 -3.62 21.40 7.98
N GLY A 226 -2.90 22.25 8.73
CA GLY A 226 -3.11 23.69 8.78
C GLY A 226 -2.86 24.42 7.46
N LYS A 227 -3.01 25.75 7.50
CA LYS A 227 -2.68 26.63 6.37
C LYS A 227 -1.18 26.93 6.32
N ASN A 228 -0.67 27.22 5.13
CA ASN A 228 0.74 27.57 4.88
C ASN A 228 1.74 26.47 5.33
N VAL A 229 1.30 25.21 5.40
CA VAL A 229 2.17 24.09 5.77
C VAL A 229 3.02 23.70 4.56
N THR A 230 4.27 23.30 4.80
CA THR A 230 5.12 22.69 3.78
C THR A 230 5.61 21.34 4.26
N ILE A 231 5.31 20.27 3.51
CA ILE A 231 5.81 18.92 3.77
C ILE A 231 6.60 18.51 2.53
N ALA A 232 7.92 18.47 2.66
CA ALA A 232 8.79 18.14 1.54
C ALA A 232 10.03 17.34 1.92
N ASN A 233 10.30 17.17 3.23
CA ASN A 233 11.48 16.47 3.76
C ASN A 233 12.76 16.92 3.02
N SER A 234 13.00 18.24 2.98
CA SER A 234 14.04 18.83 2.12
C SER A 234 15.46 18.40 2.51
N GLU A 235 15.65 17.92 3.74
CA GLU A 235 16.91 17.39 4.25
C GLU A 235 17.14 15.91 3.87
N GLY A 236 16.16 15.24 3.25
CA GLY A 236 16.27 13.84 2.82
C GLY A 236 16.35 12.84 3.96
N ILE A 237 15.74 13.16 5.11
CA ILE A 237 15.75 12.32 6.31
C ILE A 237 15.13 10.96 5.97
N GLN A 238 15.81 9.87 6.32
CA GLN A 238 15.31 8.52 6.04
C GLN A 238 14.37 8.01 7.12
N GLU A 239 14.71 8.25 8.38
CA GLU A 239 14.02 7.70 9.55
C GLU A 239 13.91 8.78 10.63
N ALA A 240 12.69 9.12 11.05
CA ALA A 240 12.43 10.02 12.16
C ALA A 240 11.17 9.61 12.91
N ASP A 241 11.22 9.59 14.24
CA ASP A 241 10.02 9.49 15.07
C ASP A 241 9.69 10.87 15.65
N ARG A 242 8.55 11.39 15.20
CA ARG A 242 7.98 12.70 15.57
C ARG A 242 6.50 12.52 15.91
N SER A 243 6.13 11.35 16.42
CA SER A 243 4.73 10.98 16.66
C SER A 243 3.99 11.95 17.59
N SER A 244 4.70 12.60 18.53
CA SER A 244 4.17 13.69 19.36
C SER A 244 3.79 14.95 18.58
N GLU A 245 4.40 15.16 17.41
CA GLU A 245 4.14 16.26 16.49
C GLU A 245 3.17 15.84 15.36
N GLY A 246 2.67 14.60 15.41
CA GLY A 246 1.64 14.11 14.49
C GLY A 246 2.18 13.44 13.22
N PHE A 247 3.48 13.20 13.10
CA PHE A 247 4.04 12.52 11.92
C PHE A 247 5.24 11.64 12.26
N TYR A 248 5.66 10.82 11.30
CA TYR A 248 6.97 10.18 11.32
C TYR A 248 7.53 10.13 9.90
N ILE A 249 8.82 9.84 9.76
CA ILE A 249 9.45 9.59 8.46
C ILE A 249 9.98 8.15 8.46
N ARG A 250 9.63 7.38 7.43
CA ARG A 250 10.14 6.01 7.19
C ARG A 250 10.54 5.89 5.74
N SER A 251 11.76 5.40 5.49
CA SER A 251 12.31 5.25 4.14
C SER A 251 12.19 6.52 3.27
N GLY A 252 12.39 7.69 3.89
CA GLY A 252 12.30 8.99 3.22
C GLY A 252 10.88 9.55 3.06
N ILE A 253 9.84 8.77 3.34
CA ILE A 253 8.44 9.16 3.17
C ILE A 253 7.88 9.73 4.48
N THR A 254 7.34 10.94 4.41
CA THR A 254 6.64 11.56 5.54
C THR A 254 5.25 10.96 5.69
N VAL A 255 4.91 10.47 6.88
CA VAL A 255 3.59 9.90 7.19
C VAL A 255 2.92 10.74 8.26
N ILE A 256 1.83 11.42 7.88
CA ILE A 256 0.95 12.14 8.80
C ILE A 256 0.00 11.14 9.46
N LEU A 257 -0.02 11.13 10.80
CA LEU A 257 -0.75 10.15 11.59
C LEU A 257 -2.26 10.37 11.56
N LYS A 258 -3.01 9.29 11.75
CA LYS A 258 -4.47 9.33 11.88
C LYS A 258 -4.90 10.29 12.99
N ASN A 259 -5.91 11.12 12.71
CA ASN A 259 -6.47 12.13 13.62
C ASN A 259 -5.46 13.18 14.13
N SER A 260 -4.23 13.21 13.61
CA SER A 260 -3.22 14.16 14.04
C SER A 260 -3.51 15.56 13.50
N THR A 261 -2.89 16.56 14.13
CA THR A 261 -3.00 17.95 13.69
C THR A 261 -1.60 18.50 13.41
N ILE A 262 -1.39 18.94 12.18
CA ILE A 262 -0.22 19.71 11.78
C ILE A 262 -0.61 21.18 11.82
N GLN A 263 0.06 21.95 12.68
CA GLN A 263 -0.27 23.36 12.91
C GLN A 263 0.06 24.24 11.71
N ASP A 264 -0.60 25.39 11.64
CA ASP A 264 -0.38 26.38 10.60
C ASP A 264 1.10 26.78 10.48
N GLY A 265 1.60 26.89 9.26
CA GLY A 265 2.96 27.36 8.96
C GLY A 265 4.09 26.35 9.23
N LEU A 266 3.79 25.12 9.68
CA LEU A 266 4.82 24.14 9.97
C LEU A 266 5.54 23.70 8.67
N VAL A 267 6.85 23.50 8.76
CA VAL A 267 7.70 22.97 7.70
C VAL A 267 8.29 21.63 8.14
N ILE A 268 8.08 20.57 7.34
CA ILE A 268 8.53 19.19 7.55
C ILE A 268 9.42 18.75 6.39
#